data_AF-A0A3T1CEB4-F1
#
_entry.id   AF-A0A3T1CEB4-F1
#
_cell.length_a   1.000
_cell.length_b   1.000
_cell.length_c   1.000
_cell.angle_alpha   90.00
_cell.angle_beta   90.00
_cell.angle_gamma   90.00
#
_symmetry.space_group_name_H-M   'P 1'
#
loop_
_entity.id
_entity.type
_entity.pdbx_description
1 polymer ?
#
loop_
_entity_poly.entity_id
_entity_poly.type
_entity_poly.pdbx_seq_one_letter_code
_entity_poly.pdbx_strand_id
1 'polypeptide(L)'
;MGKRFFGRLLAIGTMALATPALAQNLGFESQFDTVLGTEVRTPQSYDAVYSTPLERQIAQLADGSNGRIGVYAIDLATGREIGVLADQRFPMASTSKVAIAATFLAGVDAGKWSLTSEFRLPRPGGAYMPAHRHLSLMISKSCNDCTDALLNAVGGPRAVNKWMQEAGIEGFQLSRDIATLIREDGRIDPAWSVDTKDSATPRAMGQLLAGIYQGKWLSDYSRRVLLDAMEETTTGKRRMRSALPLSANLAHKTGTLARTASDIGIFHTPDGRAIAAAIYVTGQSPSMAIENGSRGQKLEARANRDARISTITQALYSGFGRPLDEGRNWANAEYGGE
;
A
#
# COMPACT_ATOMS: atom_id res chain seq x y z
N MET A 1 73.64 22.04 -8.08
CA MET A 1 75.12 22.15 -8.07
C MET A 1 75.57 21.96 -6.63
N GLY A 2 76.45 20.98 -6.34
CA GLY A 2 77.08 20.82 -5.02
C GLY A 2 76.82 19.50 -4.28
N LYS A 3 77.52 18.43 -4.69
CA LYS A 3 77.83 17.25 -3.87
C LYS A 3 79.04 17.55 -2.96
N ARG A 4 79.11 16.97 -1.77
CA ARG A 4 80.31 16.40 -1.09
C ARG A 4 79.88 15.77 0.26
N PHE A 5 79.93 14.46 0.52
CA PHE A 5 81.00 13.42 0.61
C PHE A 5 81.70 13.29 1.99
N PHE A 6 81.90 12.02 2.38
CA PHE A 6 82.66 11.40 3.50
C PHE A 6 82.03 11.43 4.91
N GLY A 7 82.06 10.37 5.71
CA GLY A 7 82.84 9.13 5.63
C GLY A 7 82.28 7.96 6.45
N ARG A 8 82.83 6.79 6.16
CA ARG A 8 82.53 5.46 6.71
C ARG A 8 83.05 5.29 8.14
N LEU A 9 82.34 4.49 8.95
CA LEU A 9 82.97 3.60 9.92
C LEU A 9 82.20 2.27 9.97
N LEU A 10 82.94 1.19 9.71
CA LEU A 10 82.53 -0.20 9.83
C LEU A 10 82.48 -0.56 11.32
N ALA A 11 81.42 -1.21 11.78
CA ALA A 11 81.47 -2.08 12.95
C ALA A 11 80.59 -3.30 12.70
N ILE A 12 81.21 -4.46 12.80
CA ILE A 12 80.66 -5.80 12.61
C ILE A 12 79.96 -6.22 13.91
N GLY A 13 78.79 -6.88 13.78
CA GLY A 13 78.39 -7.95 14.70
C GLY A 13 77.30 -7.61 15.70
N THR A 14 76.08 -8.04 15.40
CA THR A 14 75.36 -9.13 16.11
C THR A 14 73.92 -9.17 15.59
N MET A 15 73.51 -10.29 14.97
CA MET A 15 72.09 -10.54 14.70
C MET A 15 71.42 -10.84 16.04
N ALA A 16 70.68 -9.87 16.59
CA ALA A 16 69.64 -10.15 17.56
C ALA A 16 68.38 -10.54 16.79
N LEU A 17 67.95 -11.79 16.93
CA LEU A 17 66.64 -12.26 16.48
C LEU A 17 65.58 -11.47 17.26
N ALA A 18 64.98 -10.46 16.62
CA ALA A 18 63.83 -9.76 17.16
C ALA A 18 62.62 -10.71 17.13
N THR A 19 62.15 -11.08 18.32
CA THR A 19 60.85 -11.72 18.50
C THR A 19 59.75 -10.83 17.91
N PRO A 20 58.79 -11.36 17.14
CA PRO A 20 57.70 -10.55 16.61
C PRO A 20 56.87 -10.00 17.76
N ALA A 21 56.67 -8.68 17.77
CA ALA A 21 55.74 -8.02 18.65
C ALA A 21 54.33 -8.59 18.42
N LEU A 22 53.78 -9.24 19.44
CA LEU A 22 52.39 -9.65 19.49
C LEU A 22 51.52 -8.39 19.40
N ALA A 23 50.88 -8.18 18.25
CA ALA A 23 49.78 -7.24 18.13
C ALA A 23 48.67 -7.71 19.09
N GLN A 24 48.48 -6.96 20.17
CA GLN A 24 47.42 -7.21 21.13
C GLN A 24 46.07 -6.99 20.43
N ASN A 25 45.34 -8.08 20.17
CA ASN A 25 43.90 -8.08 19.92
C ASN A 25 43.20 -7.58 21.21
N LEU A 26 43.28 -6.28 21.49
CA LEU A 26 42.42 -5.64 22.48
C LEU A 26 41.03 -5.60 21.87
N GLY A 27 40.19 -6.50 22.39
CA GLY A 27 38.98 -7.00 21.77
C GLY A 27 37.98 -5.91 21.44
N PHE A 28 37.56 -5.90 20.18
CA PHE A 28 36.34 -5.22 19.71
C PHE A 28 35.15 -5.51 20.62
N GLU A 29 35.09 -6.71 21.20
CA GLU A 29 34.09 -7.13 22.19
C GLU A 29 34.05 -6.20 23.42
N SER A 30 35.20 -5.83 23.98
CA SER A 30 35.25 -4.94 25.16
C SER A 30 34.75 -3.52 24.85
N GLN A 31 35.01 -3.02 23.64
CA GLN A 31 34.47 -1.74 23.18
C GLN A 31 32.96 -1.83 22.91
N PHE A 32 32.51 -2.94 22.34
CA PHE A 32 31.09 -3.20 22.09
C PHE A 32 30.29 -3.23 23.40
N ASP A 33 30.80 -3.95 24.39
CA ASP A 33 30.21 -4.10 25.73
C ASP A 33 30.20 -2.78 26.50
N THR A 34 31.22 -1.94 26.33
CA THR A 34 31.29 -0.61 26.96
C THR A 34 30.25 0.35 26.35
N VAL A 35 29.97 0.24 25.05
CA VAL A 35 29.04 1.14 24.33
C VAL A 35 27.58 0.69 24.47
N LEU A 36 27.32 -0.61 24.43
CA LEU A 36 25.96 -1.16 24.40
C LEU A 36 25.49 -1.74 25.75
N GLY A 37 26.42 -1.96 26.69
CA GLY A 37 26.18 -2.69 27.92
C GLY A 37 26.18 -4.21 27.67
N THR A 38 26.59 -4.97 28.68
CA THR A 38 26.62 -6.44 28.65
C THR A 38 25.27 -7.09 29.00
N GLU A 39 24.25 -6.28 29.26
CA GLU A 39 22.92 -6.79 29.55
C GLU A 39 22.29 -7.37 28.27
N VAL A 40 21.89 -8.64 28.35
CA VAL A 40 21.07 -9.29 27.33
C VAL A 40 19.74 -8.55 27.27
N ARG A 41 19.64 -7.55 26.39
CA ARG A 41 18.37 -6.92 26.05
C ARG A 41 17.55 -8.00 25.35
N THR A 42 16.54 -8.53 26.03
CA THR A 42 15.47 -9.26 25.34
C THR A 42 15.04 -8.39 24.16
N PRO A 43 15.01 -8.92 22.92
CA PRO A 43 14.43 -8.17 21.81
C PRO A 43 13.09 -7.65 22.30
N GLN A 44 12.83 -6.34 22.18
CA GLN A 44 11.47 -5.87 22.33
C GLN A 44 10.66 -6.71 21.34
N SER A 45 9.84 -7.63 21.83
CA SER A 45 8.89 -8.29 20.96
C SER A 45 7.99 -7.16 20.47
N TYR A 46 8.11 -6.82 19.19
CA TYR A 46 7.11 -6.01 18.51
C TYR A 46 5.90 -6.92 18.27
N ASP A 47 5.30 -7.41 19.36
CA ASP A 47 4.01 -8.05 19.30
C ASP A 47 3.03 -6.92 19.00
N ALA A 48 2.47 -6.92 17.80
CA ALA A 48 1.39 -6.01 17.46
C ALA A 48 0.25 -6.26 18.45
N VAL A 49 0.04 -5.32 19.39
CA VAL A 49 -1.04 -5.42 20.37
C VAL A 49 -2.35 -5.04 19.67
N TYR A 50 -3.05 -6.06 19.16
CA TYR A 50 -4.38 -5.91 18.63
C TYR A 50 -5.39 -5.85 19.80
N SER A 51 -5.90 -4.65 20.07
CA SER A 51 -6.63 -4.32 21.29
C SER A 51 -8.08 -4.83 21.29
N THR A 52 -8.72 -4.89 20.12
CA THR A 52 -10.14 -5.28 20.00
C THR A 52 -10.32 -6.70 19.43
N PRO A 53 -11.46 -7.37 19.67
CA PRO A 53 -11.79 -8.64 19.02
C PRO A 53 -11.74 -8.57 17.49
N LEU A 54 -12.18 -7.44 16.90
CA LEU A 54 -12.16 -7.24 15.46
C LEU A 54 -10.74 -7.08 14.93
N GLU A 55 -9.89 -6.29 15.58
CA GLU A 55 -8.47 -6.17 15.20
C GLU A 55 -7.76 -7.52 15.24
N ARG A 56 -7.98 -8.32 16.29
CA ARG A 56 -7.45 -9.69 16.39
C ARG A 56 -7.94 -10.59 15.26
N GLN A 57 -9.23 -10.52 14.93
CA GLN A 57 -9.79 -11.29 13.81
C GLN A 57 -9.16 -10.87 12.48
N ILE A 58 -9.01 -9.57 12.21
CA ILE A 58 -8.40 -9.07 10.98
C ILE A 58 -6.92 -9.49 10.90
N ALA A 59 -6.18 -9.43 12.02
CA ALA A 59 -4.80 -9.90 12.09
C ALA A 59 -4.67 -11.40 11.77
N GLN A 60 -5.56 -12.24 12.31
CA GLN A 60 -5.61 -13.68 12.00
C GLN A 60 -5.93 -13.94 10.52
N LEU A 61 -6.83 -13.17 9.92
CA LEU A 61 -7.18 -13.30 8.51
C LEU A 61 -6.07 -12.79 7.57
N ALA A 62 -5.29 -11.81 8.02
CA ALA A 62 -4.12 -11.26 7.34
C ALA A 62 -2.86 -12.11 7.58
N ASP A 63 -3.01 -13.43 7.58
CA ASP A 63 -1.92 -14.38 7.77
C ASP A 63 -0.82 -14.22 6.71
N GLY A 64 0.38 -13.90 7.19
CA GLY A 64 1.59 -13.69 6.39
C GLY A 64 2.35 -14.98 6.04
N SER A 65 1.86 -16.16 6.41
CA SER A 65 2.54 -17.45 6.15
C SER A 65 2.89 -17.68 4.67
N ASN A 66 2.09 -17.10 3.76
CA ASN A 66 2.21 -17.30 2.32
C ASN A 66 2.41 -15.99 1.54
N GLY A 67 3.00 -14.96 2.16
CA GLY A 67 3.27 -13.65 1.55
C GLY A 67 2.95 -12.52 2.50
N ARG A 68 2.52 -11.36 1.98
CA ARG A 68 2.22 -10.19 2.83
C ARG A 68 0.78 -9.75 2.60
N ILE A 69 0.08 -9.44 3.68
CA ILE A 69 -1.28 -8.90 3.63
C ILE A 69 -1.32 -7.58 4.38
N GLY A 70 -1.62 -6.51 3.66
CA GLY A 70 -1.81 -5.17 4.19
C GLY A 70 -3.30 -4.85 4.25
N VAL A 71 -3.78 -4.42 5.41
CA VAL A 71 -5.17 -4.02 5.65
C VAL A 71 -5.17 -2.67 6.33
N TYR A 72 -6.00 -1.76 5.83
CA TYR A 72 -6.42 -0.58 6.57
C TYR A 72 -7.91 -0.37 6.36
N ALA A 73 -8.62 0.01 7.41
CA ALA A 73 -10.01 0.43 7.34
C ALA A 73 -10.28 1.54 8.34
N ILE A 74 -11.13 2.50 7.98
CA ILE A 74 -11.57 3.60 8.83
C ILE A 74 -13.07 3.80 8.72
N ASP A 75 -13.74 3.91 9.86
CA ASP A 75 -15.12 4.37 9.96
C ASP A 75 -15.17 5.89 9.86
N LEU A 76 -15.81 6.40 8.81
CA LEU A 76 -15.84 7.83 8.51
C LEU A 76 -16.73 8.63 9.46
N ALA A 77 -17.60 7.97 10.24
CA ALA A 77 -18.43 8.63 11.25
C ALA A 77 -17.71 8.76 12.59
N THR A 78 -16.94 7.74 13.00
CA THR A 78 -16.32 7.69 14.34
C THR A 78 -14.82 7.97 14.33
N GLY A 79 -14.16 7.86 13.18
CA GLY A 79 -12.70 7.91 13.06
C GLY A 79 -12.00 6.64 13.54
N ARG A 80 -12.74 5.58 13.94
CA ARG A 80 -12.16 4.32 14.38
C ARG A 80 -11.41 3.64 13.22
N GLU A 81 -10.14 3.36 13.44
CA GLU A 81 -9.27 2.70 12.45
C GLU A 81 -8.97 1.25 12.82
N ILE A 82 -8.64 0.44 11.82
CA ILE A 82 -8.05 -0.90 11.95
C ILE A 82 -6.91 -1.01 10.96
N GLY A 83 -5.78 -1.55 11.40
CA GLY A 83 -4.59 -1.71 10.56
C GLY A 83 -3.83 -3.00 10.79
N VAL A 84 -3.43 -3.68 9.71
CA VAL A 84 -2.44 -4.77 9.71
C VAL A 84 -1.45 -4.47 8.59
N LEU A 85 -0.16 -4.34 8.93
CA LEU A 85 0.86 -3.82 7.99
C LEU A 85 0.41 -2.55 7.27
N ALA A 86 -0.41 -1.72 7.93
CA ALA A 86 -1.11 -0.58 7.32
C ALA A 86 -0.15 0.52 6.83
N ASP A 87 1.06 0.55 7.40
CA ASP A 87 2.12 1.51 7.11
C ASP A 87 3.27 0.89 6.29
N GLN A 88 3.13 -0.38 5.88
CA GLN A 88 4.06 -1.04 4.97
C GLN A 88 3.65 -0.82 3.52
N ARG A 89 4.64 -0.71 2.62
CA ARG A 89 4.39 -0.48 1.19
C ARG A 89 4.01 -1.76 0.47
N PHE A 90 3.00 -1.66 -0.40
CA PHE A 90 2.54 -2.69 -1.31
C PHE A 90 2.44 -2.14 -2.74
N PRO A 91 2.66 -2.98 -3.78
CA PRO A 91 2.46 -2.55 -5.16
C PRO A 91 1.00 -2.13 -5.37
N MET A 92 0.79 -0.91 -5.88
CA MET A 92 -0.57 -0.39 -6.09
C MET A 92 -1.28 -1.13 -7.23
N ALA A 93 -0.52 -1.51 -8.27
CA ALA A 93 -1.11 -1.91 -9.53
C ALA A 93 -2.15 -0.86 -9.99
N SER A 94 -3.34 -1.30 -10.37
CA SER A 94 -4.42 -0.43 -10.83
C SER A 94 -5.17 0.35 -9.73
N THR A 95 -4.79 0.25 -8.44
CA THR A 95 -5.38 1.11 -7.40
C THR A 95 -4.87 2.55 -7.49
N SER A 96 -3.69 2.78 -8.10
CA SER A 96 -3.14 4.12 -8.34
C SER A 96 -4.06 4.99 -9.21
N LYS A 97 -4.94 4.37 -10.00
CA LYS A 97 -5.94 5.05 -10.84
C LYS A 97 -6.89 5.94 -10.04
N VAL A 98 -7.12 5.66 -8.75
CA VAL A 98 -7.92 6.54 -7.88
C VAL A 98 -7.19 7.87 -7.65
N ALA A 99 -5.89 7.84 -7.34
CA ALA A 99 -5.08 9.04 -7.15
C ALA A 99 -4.92 9.83 -8.46
N ILE A 100 -4.76 9.13 -9.60
CA ILE A 100 -4.71 9.75 -10.93
C ILE A 100 -6.04 10.46 -11.25
N ALA A 101 -7.17 9.80 -11.01
CA ALA A 101 -8.49 10.40 -11.20
C ALA A 101 -8.69 11.64 -10.32
N ALA A 102 -8.36 11.54 -9.02
CA ALA A 102 -8.50 12.66 -8.10
C ALA A 102 -7.61 13.85 -8.51
N THR A 103 -6.36 13.59 -8.91
CA THR A 103 -5.45 14.63 -9.44
C THR A 103 -6.03 15.29 -10.70
N PHE A 104 -6.59 14.50 -11.61
CA PHE A 104 -7.21 15.01 -12.84
C PHE A 104 -8.45 15.87 -12.55
N LEU A 105 -9.31 15.39 -11.65
CA LEU A 105 -10.54 16.06 -11.25
C LEU A 105 -10.28 17.35 -10.46
N ALA A 106 -9.24 17.39 -9.63
CA ALA A 106 -8.79 18.64 -9.01
C ALA A 106 -8.36 19.68 -10.08
N GLY A 107 -7.81 19.23 -11.20
CA GLY A 107 -7.54 20.08 -12.37
C GLY A 107 -8.80 20.57 -13.09
N VAL A 108 -9.86 19.75 -13.13
CA VAL A 108 -11.19 20.16 -13.63
C VAL A 108 -11.76 21.25 -12.74
N ASP A 109 -11.74 21.05 -11.42
CA ASP A 109 -12.26 22.01 -10.44
C ASP A 109 -11.49 23.34 -10.49
N ALA A 110 -10.19 23.28 -10.77
CA ALA A 110 -9.35 24.45 -10.98
C ALA A 110 -9.48 25.09 -12.38
N GLY A 111 -10.38 24.60 -13.25
CA GLY A 111 -10.64 25.16 -14.57
C GLY A 111 -9.53 24.93 -15.60
N LYS A 112 -8.59 24.00 -15.37
CA LYS A 112 -7.50 23.71 -16.32
C LYS A 112 -8.00 22.99 -17.57
N TRP A 113 -9.07 22.22 -17.44
CA TRP A 113 -9.78 21.50 -18.49
C TRP A 113 -11.19 21.17 -18.01
N SER A 114 -12.02 20.63 -18.89
CA SER A 114 -13.37 20.16 -18.56
C SER A 114 -13.50 18.64 -18.73
N LEU A 115 -14.61 18.07 -18.27
CA LEU A 115 -14.94 16.67 -18.54
C LEU A 115 -15.27 16.39 -20.01
N THR A 116 -15.47 17.44 -20.83
CA THR A 116 -15.66 17.35 -22.29
C THR A 116 -14.38 17.57 -23.07
N SER A 117 -13.30 18.03 -22.43
CA SER A 117 -11.98 18.10 -23.07
C SER A 117 -11.54 16.71 -23.54
N GLU A 118 -11.01 16.65 -24.77
CA GLU A 118 -10.62 15.40 -25.39
C GLU A 118 -9.12 15.12 -25.22
N PHE A 119 -8.80 13.89 -24.85
CA PHE A 119 -7.44 13.41 -24.70
C PHE A 119 -7.21 12.19 -25.57
N ARG A 120 -6.04 12.09 -26.19
CA ARG A 120 -5.70 11.02 -27.11
C ARG A 120 -5.23 9.77 -26.35
N LEU A 121 -5.70 8.60 -26.75
CA LEU A 121 -5.16 7.32 -26.24
C LEU A 121 -3.68 7.15 -26.70
N PRO A 122 -2.74 6.83 -25.78
CA PRO A 122 -1.30 6.79 -26.07
C PRO A 122 -0.86 5.49 -26.77
N ARG A 123 -1.44 5.23 -27.95
CA ARG A 123 -1.11 4.09 -28.82
C ARG A 123 -1.09 4.48 -30.30
N PRO A 124 -0.45 3.69 -31.18
CA PRO A 124 -0.54 3.91 -32.62
C PRO A 124 -2.00 3.98 -33.08
N GLY A 125 -2.36 5.02 -33.84
CA GLY A 125 -3.74 5.24 -34.28
C GLY A 125 -4.75 5.56 -33.17
N GLY A 126 -4.31 5.89 -31.95
CA GLY A 126 -5.20 6.19 -30.82
C GLY A 126 -6.16 7.34 -31.11
N ALA A 127 -7.45 7.10 -30.86
CA ALA A 127 -8.51 8.09 -30.99
C ALA A 127 -8.47 9.12 -29.85
N TYR A 128 -9.01 10.30 -30.13
CA TYR A 128 -9.40 11.26 -29.10
C TYR A 128 -10.71 10.81 -28.45
N MET A 129 -10.82 11.07 -27.16
CA MET A 129 -11.98 10.71 -26.36
C MET A 129 -12.15 11.72 -25.23
N PRO A 130 -13.38 12.11 -24.89
CA PRO A 130 -13.62 13.07 -23.82
C PRO A 130 -13.24 12.50 -22.44
N ALA A 131 -12.80 13.38 -21.54
CA ALA A 131 -12.27 13.03 -20.23
C ALA A 131 -13.23 12.22 -19.35
N HIS A 132 -14.54 12.51 -19.35
CA HIS A 132 -15.52 11.71 -18.59
C HIS A 132 -15.50 10.23 -19.01
N ARG A 133 -15.30 9.95 -20.30
CA ARG A 133 -15.25 8.58 -20.82
C ARG A 133 -13.93 7.91 -20.48
N HIS A 134 -12.81 8.63 -20.52
CA HIS A 134 -11.54 8.13 -19.99
C HIS A 134 -11.65 7.77 -18.50
N LEU A 135 -12.21 8.65 -17.67
CA LEU A 135 -12.40 8.43 -16.23
C LEU A 135 -13.27 7.20 -15.95
N SER A 136 -14.45 7.12 -16.58
CA SER A 136 -15.35 5.97 -16.42
C SER A 136 -14.66 4.66 -16.80
N LEU A 137 -13.99 4.59 -17.96
CA LEU A 137 -13.28 3.37 -18.39
C LEU A 137 -12.04 3.06 -17.54
N MET A 138 -11.29 4.09 -17.13
CA MET A 138 -10.11 3.96 -16.27
C MET A 138 -10.49 3.34 -14.92
N ILE A 139 -11.58 3.79 -14.30
CA ILE A 139 -12.00 3.29 -13.00
C ILE A 139 -12.76 1.97 -13.16
N SER A 140 -13.88 1.95 -13.91
CA SER A 140 -14.84 0.84 -13.91
C SER A 140 -14.36 -0.42 -14.64
N LYS A 141 -13.55 -0.23 -15.70
CA LYS A 141 -12.99 -1.30 -16.54
C LYS A 141 -11.48 -1.45 -16.37
N SER A 142 -10.84 -0.58 -15.58
CA SER A 142 -9.39 -0.57 -15.41
C SER A 142 -8.62 -0.33 -16.71
N CYS A 143 -9.16 0.44 -17.67
CA CYS A 143 -8.55 0.73 -18.96
C CYS A 143 -7.15 1.38 -18.81
N ASN A 144 -6.10 0.71 -19.31
CA ASN A 144 -4.71 1.18 -19.15
C ASN A 144 -4.41 2.40 -20.05
N ASP A 145 -4.76 2.35 -21.34
CA ASP A 145 -4.55 3.48 -22.24
C ASP A 145 -5.30 4.75 -21.77
N CYS A 146 -6.51 4.58 -21.23
CA CYS A 146 -7.29 5.68 -20.66
C CYS A 146 -6.59 6.27 -19.42
N THR A 147 -5.90 5.42 -18.65
CA THR A 147 -5.11 5.86 -17.50
C THR A 147 -3.90 6.66 -17.94
N ASP A 148 -3.14 6.14 -18.90
CA ASP A 148 -1.94 6.81 -19.38
C ASP A 148 -2.29 8.11 -20.13
N ALA A 149 -3.46 8.18 -20.79
CA ALA A 149 -3.98 9.42 -21.35
C ALA A 149 -4.20 10.50 -20.27
N LEU A 150 -4.89 10.17 -19.18
CA LEU A 150 -5.14 11.12 -18.09
C LEU A 150 -3.88 11.39 -17.25
N LEU A 151 -3.01 10.39 -17.08
CA LEU A 151 -1.71 10.56 -16.43
C LEU A 151 -0.84 11.55 -17.21
N ASN A 152 -0.81 11.45 -18.55
CA ASN A 152 -0.12 12.42 -19.40
C ASN A 152 -0.75 13.82 -19.28
N ALA A 153 -2.08 13.91 -19.27
CA ALA A 153 -2.80 15.17 -19.12
C ALA A 153 -2.46 15.92 -17.82
N VAL A 154 -2.31 15.20 -16.70
CA VAL A 154 -1.96 15.83 -15.41
C VAL A 154 -0.47 16.18 -15.29
N GLY A 155 0.39 15.77 -16.22
CA GLY A 155 1.84 16.00 -16.17
C GLY A 155 2.66 14.83 -15.63
N GLY A 156 2.11 13.62 -15.68
CA GLY A 156 2.78 12.37 -15.35
C GLY A 156 2.85 12.06 -13.84
N PRO A 157 3.61 11.00 -13.46
CA PRO A 157 3.70 10.55 -12.07
C PRO A 157 4.09 11.63 -11.06
N ARG A 158 4.95 12.57 -11.46
CA ARG A 158 5.39 13.67 -10.58
C ARG A 158 4.23 14.55 -10.13
N ALA A 159 3.28 14.84 -11.01
CA ALA A 159 2.12 15.66 -10.67
C ALA A 159 1.18 14.94 -9.68
N VAL A 160 0.99 13.64 -9.86
CA VAL A 160 0.18 12.81 -8.94
C VAL A 160 0.84 12.71 -7.57
N ASN A 161 2.16 12.49 -7.50
CA ASN A 161 2.88 12.48 -6.23
C ASN A 161 2.80 13.84 -5.52
N LYS A 162 2.96 14.93 -6.27
CA LYS A 162 2.84 16.29 -5.73
C LYS A 162 1.43 16.52 -5.15
N TRP A 163 0.39 16.14 -5.89
CA TRP A 163 -0.99 16.28 -5.43
C TRP A 163 -1.25 15.46 -4.15
N MET A 164 -0.76 14.21 -4.07
CA MET A 164 -0.86 13.39 -2.87
C MET A 164 -0.14 14.03 -1.67
N GLN A 165 1.02 14.64 -1.89
CA GLN A 165 1.76 15.37 -0.86
C GLN A 165 1.01 16.62 -0.39
N GLU A 166 0.47 17.42 -1.32
CA GLU A 166 -0.35 18.61 -1.01
C GLU A 166 -1.66 18.25 -0.30
N ALA A 167 -2.22 17.06 -0.58
CA ALA A 167 -3.35 16.49 0.13
C ALA A 167 -3.00 16.01 1.56
N GLY A 168 -1.72 16.03 1.94
CA GLY A 168 -1.23 15.55 3.24
C GLY A 168 -1.18 14.03 3.36
N ILE A 169 -1.15 13.31 2.23
CA ILE A 169 -1.12 11.83 2.20
C ILE A 169 0.31 11.36 1.95
N GLU A 170 0.93 10.84 2.99
CA GLU A 170 2.24 10.20 2.92
C GLU A 170 2.15 8.72 2.54
N GLY A 171 3.29 8.06 2.33
CA GLY A 171 3.31 6.62 2.07
C GLY A 171 2.88 6.22 0.65
N PHE A 172 2.67 7.17 -0.27
CA PHE A 172 2.37 6.94 -1.68
C PHE A 172 3.58 7.27 -2.57
N GLN A 173 3.83 6.48 -3.62
CA GLN A 173 4.80 6.83 -4.66
C GLN A 173 4.40 6.20 -5.99
N LEU A 174 4.08 7.02 -6.99
CA LEU A 174 3.92 6.63 -8.39
C LEU A 174 5.20 7.00 -9.16
N SER A 175 5.77 6.07 -9.92
CA SER A 175 7.06 6.24 -10.57
C SER A 175 7.00 6.03 -12.08
N ARG A 176 6.04 5.23 -12.56
CA ARG A 176 5.93 4.82 -13.96
C ARG A 176 4.52 5.08 -14.51
N ASP A 177 4.42 5.12 -15.84
CA ASP A 177 3.13 4.93 -16.53
C ASP A 177 2.68 3.47 -16.44
N ILE A 178 1.41 3.20 -16.77
CA ILE A 178 0.83 1.87 -16.65
C ILE A 178 1.45 0.90 -17.66
N ALA A 179 1.72 1.37 -18.88
CA ALA A 179 2.40 0.57 -19.90
C ALA A 179 3.77 0.04 -19.43
N THR A 180 4.58 0.90 -18.79
CA THR A 180 5.88 0.53 -18.23
C THR A 180 5.75 -0.34 -17.00
N LEU A 181 4.81 -0.03 -16.10
CA LEU A 181 4.53 -0.88 -14.94
C LEU A 181 4.21 -2.32 -15.36
N ILE A 182 3.37 -2.52 -16.39
CA ILE A 182 2.99 -3.86 -16.88
C ILE A 182 4.18 -4.59 -17.51
N ARG A 183 5.00 -3.88 -18.30
CA ARG A 183 6.21 -4.46 -18.93
C ARG A 183 7.22 -4.97 -17.89
N GLU A 184 7.22 -4.36 -16.71
CA GLU A 184 8.15 -4.68 -15.62
C GLU A 184 7.54 -5.57 -14.54
N ASP A 185 6.29 -6.00 -14.70
CA ASP A 185 5.60 -6.90 -13.76
C ASP A 185 6.37 -8.22 -13.59
N GLY A 186 6.45 -8.70 -12.36
CA GLY A 186 7.15 -9.95 -12.01
C GLY A 186 8.68 -9.88 -11.93
N ARG A 187 9.32 -8.72 -12.19
CA ARG A 187 10.77 -8.56 -12.00
C ARG A 187 11.22 -8.61 -10.54
N ILE A 188 10.35 -8.20 -9.63
CA ILE A 188 10.55 -8.23 -8.19
C ILE A 188 9.42 -9.07 -7.61
N ASP A 189 9.75 -9.98 -6.68
CA ASP A 189 8.74 -10.78 -6.01
C ASP A 189 8.12 -10.01 -4.84
N PRO A 190 6.84 -9.58 -4.93
CA PRO A 190 6.22 -8.75 -3.92
C PRO A 190 5.84 -9.53 -2.66
N ALA A 191 5.95 -10.86 -2.66
CA ALA A 191 5.75 -11.67 -1.46
C ALA A 191 6.87 -11.44 -0.43
N TRP A 192 8.10 -11.18 -0.90
CA TRP A 192 9.30 -11.18 -0.07
C TRP A 192 10.10 -9.88 -0.15
N SER A 193 9.79 -9.01 -1.11
CA SER A 193 10.48 -7.74 -1.30
C SER A 193 9.51 -6.56 -1.22
N VAL A 194 10.01 -5.44 -0.68
CA VAL A 194 9.32 -4.14 -0.69
C VAL A 194 10.00 -3.27 -1.75
N ASP A 195 9.33 -3.02 -2.87
CA ASP A 195 9.73 -1.98 -3.84
C ASP A 195 8.93 -0.72 -3.54
N THR A 196 9.60 0.43 -3.48
CA THR A 196 8.93 1.71 -3.25
C THR A 196 8.29 2.26 -4.54
N LYS A 197 8.77 1.85 -5.71
CA LYS A 197 8.21 2.29 -7.01
C LYS A 197 6.78 1.79 -7.18
N ASP A 198 5.87 2.70 -7.54
CA ASP A 198 4.45 2.42 -7.79
C ASP A 198 3.78 1.67 -6.63
N SER A 199 4.16 2.06 -5.42
CA SER A 199 3.69 1.47 -4.18
C SER A 199 2.97 2.49 -3.32
N ALA A 200 2.04 1.99 -2.51
CA ALA A 200 1.41 2.77 -1.45
C ALA A 200 1.27 1.93 -0.19
N THR A 201 1.15 2.60 0.95
CA THR A 201 0.67 1.94 2.17
C THR A 201 -0.85 1.78 2.13
N PRO A 202 -1.43 0.72 2.74
CA PRO A 202 -2.87 0.60 2.88
C PRO A 202 -3.51 1.83 3.54
N ARG A 203 -2.85 2.40 4.56
CA ARG A 203 -3.29 3.63 5.24
C ARG A 203 -3.40 4.81 4.28
N ALA A 204 -2.38 5.05 3.45
CA ALA A 204 -2.38 6.14 2.48
C ALA A 204 -3.59 6.06 1.53
N MET A 205 -3.88 4.85 1.03
CA MET A 205 -4.99 4.64 0.09
C MET A 205 -6.36 4.70 0.78
N GLY A 206 -6.47 4.25 2.04
CA GLY A 206 -7.69 4.44 2.82
C GLY A 206 -7.96 5.89 3.16
N GLN A 207 -6.93 6.66 3.52
CA GLN A 207 -7.04 8.11 3.76
C GLN A 207 -7.39 8.89 2.49
N LEU A 208 -6.86 8.49 1.33
CA LEU A 208 -7.26 9.01 0.03
C LEU A 208 -8.77 8.80 -0.21
N LEU A 209 -9.26 7.58 0.01
CA LEU A 209 -10.69 7.27 -0.13
C LEU A 209 -11.54 8.09 0.85
N ALA A 210 -11.13 8.14 2.12
CA ALA A 210 -11.82 8.90 3.16
C ALA A 210 -11.93 10.39 2.80
N GLY A 211 -10.84 11.03 2.36
CA GLY A 211 -10.86 12.45 2.02
C GLY A 211 -11.59 12.76 0.70
N ILE A 212 -11.58 11.85 -0.28
CA ILE A 212 -12.44 11.95 -1.46
C ILE A 212 -13.90 11.89 -1.02
N TYR A 213 -14.29 10.91 -0.21
CA TYR A 213 -15.66 10.77 0.28
C TYR A 213 -16.12 11.99 1.07
N GLN A 214 -15.26 12.54 1.93
CA GLN A 214 -15.55 13.70 2.76
C GLN A 214 -15.51 15.04 2.00
N GLY A 215 -15.14 15.07 0.72
CA GLY A 215 -15.09 16.29 -0.08
C GLY A 215 -13.94 17.23 0.30
N LYS A 216 -12.81 16.69 0.79
CA LYS A 216 -11.67 17.51 1.24
C LYS A 216 -10.95 18.25 0.10
N TRP A 217 -10.91 17.65 -1.09
CA TRP A 217 -10.05 18.13 -2.18
C TRP A 217 -10.77 18.32 -3.53
N LEU A 218 -11.98 17.78 -3.66
CA LEU A 218 -12.75 17.81 -4.90
C LEU A 218 -14.09 18.51 -4.65
N SER A 219 -14.58 19.24 -5.64
CA SER A 219 -15.95 19.75 -5.66
C SER A 219 -16.95 18.61 -5.56
N ASP A 220 -18.19 18.91 -5.14
CA ASP A 220 -19.25 17.90 -5.05
C ASP A 220 -19.48 17.17 -6.37
N TYR A 221 -19.42 17.89 -7.49
CA TYR A 221 -19.56 17.33 -8.83
C TYR A 221 -18.42 16.38 -9.17
N SER A 222 -17.17 16.84 -9.02
CA SER A 222 -15.98 16.03 -9.31
C SER A 222 -15.88 14.80 -8.40
N ARG A 223 -16.20 14.97 -7.12
CA ARG A 223 -16.31 13.87 -6.15
C ARG A 223 -17.33 12.83 -6.62
N ARG A 224 -18.53 13.26 -7.03
CA ARG A 224 -19.59 12.38 -7.53
C ARG A 224 -19.13 11.58 -8.75
N VAL A 225 -18.49 12.23 -9.72
CA VAL A 225 -17.97 11.58 -10.93
C VAL A 225 -17.01 10.43 -10.59
N LEU A 226 -16.14 10.60 -9.60
CA LEU A 226 -15.21 9.54 -9.19
C LEU A 226 -15.93 8.42 -8.43
N LEU A 227 -16.78 8.75 -7.46
CA LEU A 227 -17.49 7.75 -6.65
C LEU A 227 -18.46 6.92 -7.49
N ASP A 228 -19.24 7.55 -8.38
CA ASP A 228 -20.16 6.84 -9.28
C ASP A 228 -19.37 5.87 -10.20
N ALA A 229 -18.23 6.32 -10.76
CA ALA A 229 -17.38 5.46 -11.59
C ALA A 229 -16.80 4.27 -10.79
N MET A 230 -16.53 4.46 -9.48
CA MET A 230 -16.07 3.40 -8.58
C MET A 230 -17.18 2.41 -8.22
N GLU A 231 -18.44 2.86 -8.09
CA GLU A 231 -19.62 2.01 -7.90
C GLU A 231 -19.89 1.12 -9.12
N GLU A 232 -19.66 1.67 -10.32
CA GLU A 232 -19.78 0.99 -11.61
C GLU A 232 -18.65 -0.02 -11.90
N THR A 233 -17.68 -0.19 -10.99
CA THR A 233 -16.54 -1.11 -11.19
C THR A 233 -16.97 -2.55 -11.40
N THR A 234 -16.53 -3.13 -12.52
CA THR A 234 -16.89 -4.50 -12.93
C THR A 234 -15.78 -5.53 -12.75
N THR A 235 -14.56 -5.08 -12.41
CA THR A 235 -13.42 -5.94 -12.09
C THR A 235 -13.53 -6.49 -10.66
N GLY A 236 -12.76 -7.55 -10.34
CA GLY A 236 -12.65 -8.05 -8.95
C GLY A 236 -13.93 -8.63 -8.37
N LYS A 237 -14.79 -9.25 -9.17
CA LYS A 237 -16.08 -9.84 -8.72
C LYS A 237 -15.96 -10.81 -7.53
N ARG A 238 -14.78 -11.39 -7.30
CA ARG A 238 -14.47 -12.34 -6.20
C ARG A 238 -13.69 -11.71 -5.03
N ARG A 239 -13.64 -10.38 -4.95
CA ARG A 239 -12.92 -9.61 -3.93
C ARG A 239 -13.89 -8.96 -2.94
N MET A 240 -13.86 -7.64 -2.76
CA MET A 240 -14.80 -6.95 -1.87
C MET A 240 -16.25 -7.21 -2.28
N ARG A 241 -16.52 -7.19 -3.60
CA ARG A 241 -17.87 -7.36 -4.16
C ARG A 241 -18.53 -8.70 -3.80
N SER A 242 -17.77 -9.79 -3.64
CA SER A 242 -18.35 -11.09 -3.26
C SER A 242 -18.67 -11.20 -1.78
N ALA A 243 -18.12 -10.32 -0.95
CA ALA A 243 -18.28 -10.33 0.49
C ALA A 243 -19.35 -9.34 1.00
N LEU A 244 -19.95 -8.56 0.10
CA LEU A 244 -20.84 -7.47 0.47
C LEU A 244 -22.21 -7.66 -0.17
N PRO A 245 -23.31 -7.41 0.58
CA PRO A 245 -24.62 -7.34 -0.02
C PRO A 245 -24.72 -6.11 -0.93
N LEU A 246 -25.66 -6.11 -1.87
CA LEU A 246 -25.88 -4.98 -2.78
C LEU A 246 -26.19 -3.67 -2.02
N SER A 247 -26.85 -3.77 -0.87
CA SER A 247 -27.16 -2.63 0.00
C SER A 247 -25.93 -1.94 0.61
N ALA A 248 -24.75 -2.57 0.55
CA ALA A 248 -23.51 -1.97 1.01
C ALA A 248 -22.93 -0.92 0.05
N ASN A 249 -23.55 -0.70 -1.12
CA ASN A 249 -23.19 0.35 -2.10
C ASN A 249 -21.67 0.48 -2.31
N LEU A 250 -21.03 -0.64 -2.68
CA LEU A 250 -19.57 -0.70 -2.81
C LEU A 250 -19.07 0.19 -3.96
N ALA A 251 -18.36 1.26 -3.62
CA ALA A 251 -17.56 2.07 -4.53
C ALA A 251 -16.08 1.62 -4.43
N HIS A 252 -15.55 0.91 -5.43
CA HIS A 252 -14.21 0.30 -5.30
C HIS A 252 -13.33 0.37 -6.54
N LYS A 253 -12.04 0.10 -6.34
CA LYS A 253 -11.03 -0.06 -7.39
C LYS A 253 -10.08 -1.21 -7.06
N THR A 254 -9.96 -2.12 -8.02
CA THR A 254 -9.10 -3.30 -7.91
C THR A 254 -7.70 -3.07 -8.50
N GLY A 255 -6.69 -3.75 -7.97
CA GLY A 255 -5.34 -3.88 -8.54
C GLY A 255 -4.92 -5.34 -8.73
N THR A 256 -4.20 -5.65 -9.81
CA THR A 256 -3.68 -7.00 -10.07
C THR A 256 -2.34 -6.91 -10.79
N LEU A 257 -1.33 -7.59 -10.25
CA LEU A 257 -0.01 -7.82 -10.85
C LEU A 257 0.42 -9.27 -10.54
N ALA A 258 1.61 -9.68 -10.98
CA ALA A 258 2.18 -10.95 -10.62
C ALA A 258 2.30 -11.08 -9.08
N ARG A 259 1.78 -12.18 -8.54
CA ARG A 259 1.67 -12.44 -7.10
C ARG A 259 1.09 -11.27 -6.29
N THR A 260 0.27 -10.40 -6.88
CA THR A 260 -0.36 -9.26 -6.18
C THR A 260 -1.83 -9.14 -6.58
N ALA A 261 -2.70 -9.02 -5.58
CA ALA A 261 -4.08 -8.60 -5.73
C ALA A 261 -4.41 -7.56 -4.68
N SER A 262 -5.19 -6.56 -5.06
CA SER A 262 -5.68 -5.55 -4.13
C SER A 262 -7.09 -5.12 -4.48
N ASP A 263 -7.82 -4.66 -3.48
CA ASP A 263 -9.09 -3.99 -3.65
C ASP A 263 -9.18 -2.91 -2.59
N ILE A 264 -9.53 -1.70 -3.03
CA ILE A 264 -9.70 -0.55 -2.16
C ILE A 264 -11.06 0.06 -2.46
N GLY A 265 -11.78 0.53 -1.46
CA GLY A 265 -13.10 1.10 -1.69
C GLY A 265 -13.78 1.61 -0.44
N ILE A 266 -15.00 2.12 -0.65
CA ILE A 266 -15.91 2.57 0.39
C ILE A 266 -17.15 1.69 0.30
N PHE A 267 -17.63 1.23 1.45
CA PHE A 267 -18.90 0.51 1.57
C PHE A 267 -19.66 0.96 2.81
N HIS A 268 -20.97 0.79 2.79
CA HIS A 268 -21.87 1.14 3.89
C HIS A 268 -22.23 -0.07 4.73
N THR A 269 -22.09 0.03 6.04
CA THR A 269 -22.57 -0.98 6.99
C THR A 269 -24.11 -0.95 7.09
N PRO A 270 -24.76 -1.98 7.68
CA PRO A 270 -26.22 -2.04 7.79
C PRO A 270 -26.87 -0.82 8.49
N ASP A 271 -26.14 -0.17 9.39
CA ASP A 271 -26.55 1.05 10.10
C ASP A 271 -26.23 2.35 9.34
N GLY A 272 -25.78 2.24 8.09
CA GLY A 272 -25.55 3.37 7.20
C GLY A 272 -24.19 4.07 7.34
N ARG A 273 -23.31 3.64 8.26
CA ARG A 273 -21.96 4.22 8.36
C ARG A 273 -21.10 3.84 7.15
N ALA A 274 -20.34 4.80 6.64
CA ALA A 274 -19.41 4.60 5.54
C ALA A 274 -18.04 4.17 6.06
N ILE A 275 -17.52 3.05 5.53
CA ILE A 275 -16.21 2.52 5.87
C ILE A 275 -15.32 2.63 4.63
N ALA A 276 -14.20 3.34 4.74
CA ALA A 276 -13.15 3.33 3.72
C ALA A 276 -12.13 2.26 4.05
N ALA A 277 -11.83 1.36 3.11
CA ALA A 277 -10.92 0.24 3.32
C ALA A 277 -9.95 0.05 2.15
N ALA A 278 -8.75 -0.41 2.47
CA ALA A 278 -7.73 -0.78 1.50
C ALA A 278 -7.08 -2.11 1.89
N ILE A 279 -7.18 -3.10 0.99
CA ILE A 279 -6.66 -4.45 1.21
C ILE A 279 -5.68 -4.80 0.08
N TYR A 280 -4.44 -5.14 0.45
CA TYR A 280 -3.37 -5.58 -0.44
C TYR A 280 -2.91 -6.97 -0.04
N VAL A 281 -2.84 -7.88 -1.01
CA VAL A 281 -2.43 -9.27 -0.80
C VAL A 281 -1.32 -9.61 -1.80
N THR A 282 -0.15 -9.98 -1.30
CA THR A 282 0.96 -10.49 -2.10
C THR A 282 1.23 -11.97 -1.80
N GLY A 283 1.82 -12.68 -2.76
CA GLY A 283 2.07 -14.12 -2.65
C GLY A 283 0.82 -14.96 -2.87
N GLN A 284 0.50 -15.84 -1.93
CA GLN A 284 -0.58 -16.85 -1.96
C GLN A 284 -0.45 -17.87 -3.10
N SER A 285 0.80 -18.08 -3.53
CA SER A 285 1.25 -19.10 -4.47
C SER A 285 2.67 -19.49 -4.09
N PRO A 286 3.16 -20.70 -4.41
CA PRO A 286 4.49 -21.15 -4.00
C PRO A 286 5.64 -20.27 -4.52
N SER A 287 5.54 -19.78 -5.77
CA SER A 287 6.62 -19.02 -6.41
C SER A 287 6.14 -18.22 -7.62
N MET A 288 6.98 -17.32 -8.12
CA MET A 288 6.74 -16.60 -9.38
C MET A 288 6.62 -17.55 -10.58
N ALA A 289 7.29 -18.70 -10.56
CA ALA A 289 7.21 -19.70 -11.62
C ALA A 289 5.77 -20.24 -11.79
N ILE A 290 5.00 -20.34 -10.71
CA ILE A 290 3.58 -20.73 -10.75
C ILE A 290 2.71 -19.67 -11.43
N GLU A 291 2.98 -18.38 -11.20
CA GLU A 291 2.26 -17.29 -11.88
C GLU A 291 2.55 -17.21 -13.38
N ASN A 292 3.74 -17.68 -13.78
CA ASN A 292 4.21 -17.77 -15.16
C ASN A 292 3.95 -19.14 -15.80
N GLY A 293 3.38 -20.08 -15.04
CA GLY A 293 3.12 -21.45 -15.45
C GLY A 293 1.83 -21.59 -16.25
N SER A 294 1.14 -22.72 -16.08
CA SER A 294 -0.09 -22.98 -16.82
C SER A 294 -1.21 -22.00 -16.45
N ARG A 295 -2.15 -21.79 -17.39
CA ARG A 295 -3.33 -20.94 -17.15
C ARG A 295 -4.11 -21.36 -15.90
N GLY A 296 -4.25 -22.66 -15.65
CA GLY A 296 -4.96 -23.19 -14.48
C GLY A 296 -4.29 -22.77 -13.16
N GLN A 297 -2.98 -23.06 -13.03
CA GLN A 297 -2.18 -22.70 -11.86
C GLN A 297 -2.21 -21.19 -11.57
N LYS A 298 -2.09 -20.37 -12.62
CA LYS A 298 -2.20 -18.91 -12.51
C LYS A 298 -3.56 -18.46 -12.00
N LEU A 299 -4.64 -19.08 -12.48
CA LEU A 299 -6.01 -18.74 -12.06
C LEU A 299 -6.29 -19.18 -10.62
N GLU A 300 -5.79 -20.34 -10.20
CA GLU A 300 -5.87 -20.83 -8.82
C GLU A 300 -5.12 -19.91 -7.85
N ALA A 301 -3.87 -19.56 -8.16
CA ALA A 301 -3.09 -18.60 -7.38
C ALA A 301 -3.79 -17.24 -7.22
N ARG A 302 -4.42 -16.74 -8.30
CA ARG A 302 -5.23 -15.52 -8.25
C ARG A 302 -6.48 -15.69 -7.38
N ALA A 303 -7.16 -16.84 -7.47
CA ALA A 303 -8.33 -17.13 -6.66
C ALA A 303 -8.01 -17.14 -5.17
N ASN A 304 -6.84 -17.68 -4.77
CA ASN A 304 -6.39 -17.65 -3.38
C ASN A 304 -6.26 -16.21 -2.86
N ARG A 305 -5.65 -15.31 -3.64
CA ARG A 305 -5.54 -13.89 -3.25
C ARG A 305 -6.89 -13.19 -3.22
N ASP A 306 -7.75 -13.42 -4.21
CA ASP A 306 -9.10 -12.87 -4.25
C ASP A 306 -9.91 -13.30 -3.00
N ALA A 307 -9.80 -14.57 -2.60
CA ALA A 307 -10.46 -15.13 -1.42
C ALA A 307 -9.98 -14.49 -0.10
N ARG A 308 -8.69 -14.16 0.02
CA ARG A 308 -8.17 -13.40 1.18
C ARG A 308 -8.84 -12.03 1.28
N ILE A 309 -8.92 -11.30 0.16
CA ILE A 309 -9.58 -9.99 0.11
C ILE A 309 -11.06 -10.12 0.49
N SER A 310 -11.77 -11.10 -0.08
CA SER A 310 -13.18 -11.34 0.23
C SER A 310 -13.40 -11.65 1.72
N THR A 311 -12.58 -12.52 2.31
CA THR A 311 -12.73 -12.93 3.72
C THR A 311 -12.47 -11.76 4.68
N ILE A 312 -11.42 -10.97 4.42
CA ILE A 312 -11.12 -9.77 5.21
C ILE A 312 -12.25 -8.74 5.06
N THR A 313 -12.77 -8.55 3.85
CA THR A 313 -13.89 -7.61 3.61
C THR A 313 -15.13 -8.01 4.40
N GLN A 314 -15.49 -9.31 4.42
CA GLN A 314 -16.62 -9.80 5.18
C GLN A 314 -16.46 -9.53 6.68
N ALA A 315 -15.25 -9.74 7.22
CA ALA A 315 -14.94 -9.47 8.61
C ALA A 315 -15.02 -7.96 8.93
N LEU A 316 -14.50 -7.09 8.05
CA LEU A 316 -14.62 -5.64 8.20
C LEU A 316 -16.10 -5.20 8.18
N TYR A 317 -16.88 -5.65 7.20
CA TYR A 317 -18.30 -5.32 7.08
C TYR A 317 -19.10 -5.72 8.33
N SER A 318 -18.93 -6.97 8.77
CA SER A 318 -19.64 -7.52 9.93
C SER A 318 -19.17 -6.88 11.23
N GLY A 319 -17.87 -6.61 11.35
CA GLY A 319 -17.25 -6.06 12.55
C GLY A 319 -17.51 -4.58 12.74
N PHE A 320 -17.49 -3.78 11.66
CA PHE A 320 -17.90 -2.39 11.72
C PHE A 320 -19.40 -2.25 11.91
N GLY A 321 -20.22 -3.12 11.31
CA GLY A 321 -21.68 -3.07 11.45
C GLY A 321 -22.23 -3.46 12.83
N ARG A 322 -21.39 -3.98 13.74
CA ARG A 322 -21.78 -4.21 15.14
C ARG A 322 -21.62 -2.91 15.95
N PRO A 323 -22.54 -2.60 16.88
CA PRO A 323 -22.31 -1.55 17.87
C PRO A 323 -20.98 -1.77 18.58
N LEU A 324 -20.30 -0.67 18.92
CA LEU A 324 -19.17 -0.73 19.85
C LEU A 324 -19.69 -1.29 21.16
N ASP A 325 -19.33 -2.52 21.49
CA ASP A 325 -19.54 -3.06 22.82
C ASP A 325 -18.53 -2.35 23.72
N GLU A 326 -18.89 -1.17 24.23
CA GLU A 326 -18.04 -0.28 25.04
C GLU A 326 -17.66 -0.88 26.41
N GLY A 327 -17.82 -2.19 26.62
CA GLY A 327 -17.58 -2.80 27.92
C GLY A 327 -18.46 -2.20 29.02
N ARG A 328 -19.69 -1.76 28.67
CA ARG A 328 -20.68 -1.31 29.67
C ARG A 328 -21.11 -2.50 30.50
N ASN A 329 -20.38 -2.73 31.59
CA ASN A 329 -20.87 -3.49 32.72
C ASN A 329 -21.98 -2.65 33.36
N TRP A 330 -23.23 -3.02 33.12
CA TRP A 330 -24.35 -2.45 33.86
C TRP A 330 -24.22 -2.90 35.33
N ALA A 331 -23.69 -2.00 36.17
CA ALA A 331 -23.81 -2.17 37.61
C ALA A 331 -25.25 -1.80 37.99
N ASN A 332 -26.12 -2.80 38.10
CA ASN A 332 -27.40 -2.61 38.76
C ASN A 332 -27.11 -2.43 40.26
N ALA A 333 -27.22 -1.21 40.76
CA ALA A 333 -27.38 -0.99 42.19
C ALA A 333 -28.85 -1.28 42.52
N GLU A 334 -29.12 -2.41 43.16
CA GLU A 334 -30.37 -2.58 43.90
C GLU A 334 -30.36 -1.59 45.07
N TYR A 335 -31.00 -0.44 44.88
CA TYR A 335 -31.50 0.32 46.02
C TYR A 335 -32.73 -0.43 46.52
N GLY A 336 -32.51 -1.32 47.49
CA GLY A 336 -33.58 -1.85 48.32
C GLY A 336 -34.25 -0.67 49.04
N GLY A 337 -35.36 -0.22 48.47
CA GLY A 337 -36.25 0.78 49.06
C GLY A 337 -37.49 0.09 49.59
N GLU A 338 -37.53 0.00 50.92
CA GLU A 338 -38.64 -0.26 51.86
C GLU A 338 -39.48 -1.55 51.72
#